data_AF-A0A3A8KQZ1-F1
#
_entry.id   AF-A0A3A8KQZ1-F1
#
_cell.length_a   1.000
_cell.length_b   1.000
_cell.length_c   1.000
_cell.angle_alpha   90.00
_cell.angle_beta   90.00
_cell.angle_gamma   90.00
#
_symmetry.space_group_name_H-M   'P 1'
#
loop_
_entity.id
_entity.type
_entity.pdbx_description
1 polymer ?
#
loop_
_entity_poly.entity_id
_entity_poly.type
_entity_poly.pdbx_seq_one_letter_code
_entity_poly.pdbx_strand_id
1 'polypeptide(L)'
;RGGGRMLSVGSKLVFFYAMHDGFEPTRLRVRDAADPVDTWGPSREAFSDGIYHGAALSAAEDGQGGIHLVYKDETERLYYRRFDGTSFGPRTLVENTPDWALQPAVTRVGSALYVFYNHMQSAADYELRVRVLRDGTFSDPVTLDSRTSFKGYLSALDVLPDSVTEVPCFYGDSPDANSSAKVMRVAVPRQPEGGGTGQDAGTPDGGVGTPDGGGTSDGGSAPDGGVGTPDGGSTTDGGTGTDAGGTSDGGTAPDDGGVPGPVTLEPVFTNTTHDVLAVDGAGTVYALVLDGGRSRLWASTDGGRTFSARGQGVGGASFWVMAALKDGTLLAQMSRGGSYHLERSTDGGWTWTDAVALGTYRAASPASFAELGSTVFFLEYQTVTSGSTPVRLWASTDGGATWAVRFTFQASRHGLALVADPVRGVLWATFGSSSAQAAVMRSTDGGRTWSKVMGGYGSNAMAGTVLSGGELLLAQSTLYEPEHPKLLRVYASARVDALLTLPGPAYSLKGLPGGGQVLGTGRASVGDVQSDADVYARLFTSADGTTWREARRYERDSSTDLARADVWGVLASGDLVVRAENLKGFGAGGKGFQVLRVKR
;
A
#
# COMPACT_ATOMS: atom_id res chain seq x y z
N ARG A 1 -18.75 -8.63 11.68
CA ARG A 1 -17.30 -8.29 11.78
C ARG A 1 -16.74 -9.09 12.96
N GLY A 2 -15.43 -9.05 13.23
CA GLY A 2 -14.83 -9.77 14.36
C GLY A 2 -13.54 -9.10 14.83
N GLY A 3 -13.08 -9.47 16.02
CA GLY A 3 -11.87 -8.93 16.65
C GLY A 3 -11.27 -9.89 17.66
N GLY A 4 -10.06 -9.59 18.14
CA GLY A 4 -9.34 -10.42 19.09
C GLY A 4 -7.95 -9.90 19.39
N ARG A 5 -7.13 -10.69 20.10
CA ARG A 5 -5.70 -10.43 20.29
C ARG A 5 -4.88 -11.69 20.01
N MET A 6 -3.68 -11.47 19.49
CA MET A 6 -2.65 -12.48 19.32
C MET A 6 -1.45 -12.06 20.16
N LEU A 7 -1.05 -12.88 21.13
CA LEU A 7 0.10 -12.61 22.01
C LEU A 7 1.15 -13.70 21.88
N SER A 8 2.42 -13.31 21.95
CA SER A 8 3.51 -14.22 22.29
C SER A 8 3.45 -14.52 23.78
N VAL A 9 3.60 -15.79 24.16
CA VAL A 9 3.40 -16.30 25.51
C VAL A 9 4.42 -17.41 25.76
N GLY A 10 5.59 -17.05 26.29
CA GLY A 10 6.72 -17.97 26.41
C GLY A 10 7.11 -18.59 25.06
N SER A 11 7.06 -19.92 24.96
CA SER A 11 7.32 -20.65 23.72
C SER A 11 6.11 -20.82 22.79
N LYS A 12 5.00 -20.10 23.02
CA LYS A 12 3.75 -20.25 22.26
C LYS A 12 3.23 -18.91 21.71
N LEU A 13 2.41 -18.99 20.68
CA LEU A 13 1.64 -17.90 20.11
C LEU A 13 0.16 -18.21 20.31
N VAL A 14 -0.56 -17.36 21.05
CA VAL A 14 -1.95 -17.58 21.45
C VAL A 14 -2.81 -16.51 20.79
N PHE A 15 -3.80 -16.92 20.01
CA PHE A 15 -4.77 -16.03 19.36
C PHE A 15 -6.17 -16.33 19.87
N PHE A 16 -6.85 -15.35 20.45
CA PHE A 16 -8.25 -15.47 20.88
C PHE A 16 -9.11 -14.36 20.29
N TYR A 17 -10.36 -14.69 19.96
CA TYR A 17 -11.22 -13.85 19.13
C TYR A 17 -12.72 -14.08 19.40
N ALA A 18 -13.52 -13.06 19.09
CA ALA A 18 -14.97 -13.06 19.15
C ALA A 18 -15.57 -12.27 17.97
N MET A 19 -16.88 -12.38 17.77
CA MET A 19 -17.62 -11.55 16.82
C MET A 19 -17.65 -10.09 17.26
N HIS A 20 -18.06 -9.21 16.35
CA HIS A 20 -18.37 -7.80 16.61
C HIS A 20 -19.88 -7.54 16.54
N ASP A 21 -20.66 -8.42 15.91
CA ASP A 21 -22.07 -8.18 15.64
C ASP A 21 -22.85 -9.44 16.06
N GLY A 22 -23.45 -9.41 17.25
CA GLY A 22 -24.12 -10.56 17.87
C GLY A 22 -23.21 -11.47 18.68
N PHE A 23 -23.82 -12.21 19.59
CA PHE A 23 -23.15 -13.06 20.59
C PHE A 23 -22.58 -14.37 20.00
N GLU A 24 -21.30 -14.63 20.25
CA GLU A 24 -20.68 -15.95 20.13
C GLU A 24 -19.74 -16.23 21.32
N PRO A 25 -19.63 -17.49 21.79
CA PRO A 25 -18.56 -17.91 22.69
C PRO A 25 -17.18 -17.55 22.13
N THR A 26 -16.33 -16.95 22.96
CA THR A 26 -14.97 -16.58 22.56
C THR A 26 -14.19 -17.83 22.18
N ARG A 27 -13.49 -17.77 21.05
CA ARG A 27 -12.66 -18.85 20.52
C ARG A 27 -11.19 -18.56 20.75
N LEU A 28 -10.37 -19.60 20.82
CA LEU A 28 -8.91 -19.45 20.75
C LEU A 28 -8.24 -20.52 19.88
N ARG A 29 -7.05 -20.19 19.39
CA ARG A 29 -6.08 -21.08 18.75
C ARG A 29 -4.72 -20.88 19.41
N VAL A 30 -3.92 -21.94 19.43
CA VAL A 30 -2.55 -21.92 19.92
C VAL A 30 -1.64 -22.53 18.85
N ARG A 31 -0.47 -21.94 18.67
CA ARG A 31 0.64 -22.42 17.84
C ARG A 31 1.89 -22.45 18.74
N ASP A 32 2.76 -23.44 18.59
CA ASP A 32 4.07 -23.41 19.25
C ASP A 32 5.04 -22.54 18.42
N ALA A 33 5.88 -21.75 19.09
CA ALA A 33 6.66 -20.70 18.42
C ALA A 33 7.61 -21.25 17.35
N ALA A 34 8.06 -22.50 17.52
CA ALA A 34 8.93 -23.24 16.62
C ALA A 34 8.21 -23.99 15.47
N ASP A 35 6.87 -24.02 15.46
CA ASP A 35 6.10 -24.62 14.35
C ASP A 35 6.32 -23.84 13.04
N PRO A 36 6.00 -24.39 11.86
CA PRO A 36 5.80 -23.60 10.66
C PRO A 36 4.78 -22.46 10.88
N VAL A 37 4.88 -21.36 10.13
CA VAL A 37 4.09 -20.13 10.38
C VAL A 37 2.59 -20.30 10.04
N ASP A 38 2.29 -21.22 9.13
CA ASP A 38 0.95 -21.65 8.73
C ASP A 38 0.34 -22.73 9.66
N THR A 39 1.18 -23.40 10.45
CA THR A 39 0.77 -24.47 11.36
C THR A 39 0.16 -23.89 12.64
N TRP A 40 -1.10 -24.22 12.90
CA TRP A 40 -1.85 -23.75 14.06
C TRP A 40 -2.76 -24.85 14.59
N GLY A 41 -2.83 -25.01 15.90
CA GLY A 41 -3.78 -25.92 16.56
C GLY A 41 -5.25 -25.62 16.20
N PRO A 42 -6.16 -26.56 16.47
CA PRO A 42 -7.59 -26.39 16.18
C PRO A 42 -8.18 -25.19 16.92
N SER A 43 -9.25 -24.62 16.38
CA SER A 43 -10.08 -23.66 17.12
C SER A 43 -10.78 -24.40 18.26
N ARG A 44 -10.63 -23.88 19.47
CA ARG A 44 -11.31 -24.35 20.69
C ARG A 44 -12.15 -23.21 21.27
N GLU A 45 -13.10 -23.53 22.14
CA GLU A 45 -13.72 -22.52 22.99
C GLU A 45 -12.73 -22.01 24.05
N ALA A 46 -12.70 -20.71 24.28
CA ALA A 46 -11.91 -20.04 25.31
C ALA A 46 -12.74 -19.89 26.59
N PHE A 47 -13.96 -19.34 26.45
CA PHE A 47 -14.97 -19.20 27.48
C PHE A 47 -16.33 -18.84 26.83
N SER A 48 -17.43 -19.20 27.49
CA SER A 48 -18.77 -19.21 26.91
C SER A 48 -19.55 -17.89 26.99
N ASP A 49 -19.10 -16.93 27.80
CA ASP A 49 -19.77 -15.64 28.06
C ASP A 49 -19.46 -14.54 27.03
N GLY A 50 -18.61 -14.84 26.04
CA GLY A 50 -18.35 -13.96 24.89
C GLY A 50 -17.57 -12.69 25.23
N ILE A 51 -17.44 -11.81 24.24
CA ILE A 51 -16.88 -10.46 24.35
C ILE A 51 -17.74 -9.56 23.46
N TYR A 52 -18.46 -8.60 24.06
CA TYR A 52 -19.49 -7.74 23.47
C TYR A 52 -19.23 -7.36 22.01
N HIS A 53 -18.07 -6.76 21.75
CA HIS A 53 -17.46 -6.72 20.44
C HIS A 53 -16.02 -7.22 20.61
N GLY A 54 -15.48 -8.03 19.69
CA GLY A 54 -14.12 -8.58 19.78
C GLY A 54 -12.96 -7.55 19.82
N ALA A 55 -13.24 -6.24 19.71
CA ALA A 55 -12.30 -5.16 19.96
C ALA A 55 -12.33 -4.62 21.41
N ALA A 56 -13.36 -4.92 22.19
CA ALA A 56 -13.62 -4.39 23.53
C ALA A 56 -12.81 -5.10 24.63
N LEU A 57 -11.50 -5.21 24.40
CA LEU A 57 -10.58 -5.99 25.24
C LEU A 57 -9.13 -5.47 25.16
N SER A 58 -8.40 -5.68 26.25
CA SER A 58 -6.96 -5.45 26.37
C SER A 58 -6.32 -6.59 27.16
N ALA A 59 -5.10 -6.97 26.78
CA ALA A 59 -4.44 -8.14 27.32
C ALA A 59 -2.91 -8.01 27.24
N ALA A 60 -2.22 -8.61 28.20
CA ALA A 60 -0.75 -8.67 28.26
C ALA A 60 -0.30 -10.07 28.69
N GLU A 61 0.91 -10.48 28.28
CA GLU A 61 1.55 -11.66 28.85
C GLU A 61 1.82 -11.49 30.35
N ASP A 62 1.67 -12.56 31.14
CA ASP A 62 1.85 -12.51 32.60
C ASP A 62 3.32 -12.74 33.06
N GLY A 63 4.24 -12.92 32.11
CA GLY A 63 5.65 -13.24 32.38
C GLY A 63 5.90 -14.66 32.91
N GLN A 64 4.87 -15.49 33.04
CA GLN A 64 4.90 -16.85 33.62
C GLN A 64 4.32 -17.91 32.66
N GLY A 65 4.24 -17.60 31.35
CA GLY A 65 3.68 -18.49 30.33
C GLY A 65 2.16 -18.43 30.19
N GLY A 66 1.52 -17.40 30.75
CA GLY A 66 0.09 -17.13 30.66
C GLY A 66 -0.23 -15.72 30.13
N ILE A 67 -1.51 -15.35 30.20
CA ILE A 67 -2.05 -14.06 29.70
C ILE A 67 -2.98 -13.47 30.76
N HIS A 68 -2.81 -12.19 31.06
CA HIS A 68 -3.84 -11.37 31.68
C HIS A 68 -4.79 -10.84 30.61
N LEU A 69 -6.09 -11.14 30.71
CA LEU A 69 -7.12 -10.62 29.81
C LEU A 69 -8.14 -9.79 30.60
N VAL A 70 -8.39 -8.56 30.15
CA VAL A 70 -9.53 -7.75 30.58
C VAL A 70 -10.42 -7.46 29.37
N TYR A 71 -11.71 -7.73 29.50
CA TYR A 71 -12.69 -7.70 28.40
C TYR A 71 -14.05 -7.21 28.87
N LYS A 72 -14.86 -6.70 27.94
CA LYS A 72 -16.28 -6.39 28.19
C LYS A 72 -17.19 -7.54 27.73
N ASP A 73 -18.09 -7.99 28.59
CA ASP A 73 -19.09 -9.01 28.24
C ASP A 73 -20.35 -8.42 27.60
N GLU A 74 -21.24 -9.27 27.08
CA GLU A 74 -22.51 -8.87 26.44
C GLU A 74 -23.45 -8.05 27.35
N THR A 75 -23.19 -8.00 28.66
CA THR A 75 -23.94 -7.18 29.62
C THR A 75 -23.31 -5.79 29.82
N GLU A 76 -22.39 -5.42 28.94
CA GLU A 76 -21.62 -4.17 28.92
C GLU A 76 -20.77 -3.93 30.17
N ARG A 77 -20.38 -4.99 30.89
CA ARG A 77 -19.56 -4.94 32.12
C ARG A 77 -18.14 -5.46 31.90
N LEU A 78 -17.19 -4.96 32.70
CA LEU A 78 -15.78 -5.27 32.56
C LEU A 78 -15.34 -6.43 33.47
N TYR A 79 -14.71 -7.43 32.88
CA TYR A 79 -14.24 -8.64 33.56
C TYR A 79 -12.77 -8.93 33.26
N TYR A 80 -12.12 -9.59 34.22
CA TYR A 80 -10.76 -10.12 34.14
C TYR A 80 -10.78 -11.64 34.10
N ARG A 81 -9.88 -12.25 33.31
CA ARG A 81 -9.52 -13.68 33.35
C ARG A 81 -8.00 -13.84 33.21
N ARG A 82 -7.44 -14.90 33.77
CA ARG A 82 -6.06 -15.36 33.49
C ARG A 82 -6.10 -16.58 32.55
N PHE A 83 -5.25 -16.60 31.53
CA PHE A 83 -4.88 -17.80 30.78
C PHE A 83 -3.66 -18.44 31.44
N ASP A 84 -3.68 -19.75 31.71
CA ASP A 84 -2.62 -20.49 32.41
C ASP A 84 -1.56 -21.15 31.49
N GLY A 85 -1.57 -20.79 30.20
CA GLY A 85 -0.82 -21.48 29.14
C GLY A 85 -1.62 -22.56 28.41
N THR A 86 -2.74 -23.01 28.98
CA THR A 86 -3.61 -24.08 28.45
C THR A 86 -5.07 -23.63 28.27
N SER A 87 -5.65 -22.95 29.27
CA SER A 87 -7.06 -22.55 29.34
C SER A 87 -7.26 -21.23 30.09
N PHE A 88 -8.44 -20.61 29.95
CA PHE A 88 -8.80 -19.43 30.74
C PHE A 88 -9.52 -19.83 32.04
N GLY A 89 -9.04 -19.31 33.17
CA GLY A 89 -9.66 -19.45 34.48
C GLY A 89 -10.99 -18.68 34.63
N PRO A 90 -11.61 -18.71 35.82
CA PRO A 90 -12.89 -18.03 36.10
C PRO A 90 -12.78 -16.50 35.94
N ARG A 91 -13.92 -15.83 35.73
CA ARG A 91 -13.97 -14.37 35.55
C ARG A 91 -14.10 -13.62 36.88
N THR A 92 -13.37 -12.52 37.02
CA THR A 92 -13.45 -11.57 38.15
C THR A 92 -14.05 -10.26 37.65
N LEU A 93 -15.01 -9.70 38.39
CA LEU A 93 -15.63 -8.40 38.08
C LEU A 93 -14.66 -7.24 38.34
N VAL A 94 -14.40 -6.41 37.32
CA VAL A 94 -13.51 -5.23 37.40
C VAL A 94 -14.31 -3.94 37.53
N GLU A 95 -15.32 -3.76 36.67
CA GLU A 95 -16.27 -2.64 36.68
C GLU A 95 -17.69 -3.16 36.36
N ASN A 96 -18.68 -2.66 37.10
CA ASN A 96 -20.05 -3.15 37.14
C ASN A 96 -21.08 -2.18 36.54
N THR A 97 -20.75 -0.89 36.37
CA THR A 97 -21.55 0.05 35.59
C THR A 97 -21.59 -0.40 34.13
N PRO A 98 -22.76 -0.79 33.58
CA PRO A 98 -22.87 -1.16 32.18
C PRO A 98 -22.76 0.06 31.28
N ASP A 99 -21.94 -0.01 30.25
CA ASP A 99 -21.88 1.01 29.19
C ASP A 99 -21.27 0.50 27.88
N TRP A 100 -21.82 0.92 26.75
CA TRP A 100 -21.37 0.60 25.38
C TRP A 100 -19.98 1.18 25.06
N ALA A 101 -19.58 2.31 25.67
CA ALA A 101 -18.29 2.97 25.49
C ALA A 101 -17.18 2.51 26.47
N LEU A 102 -17.50 1.69 27.48
CA LEU A 102 -16.55 1.11 28.44
C LEU A 102 -15.47 0.29 27.72
N GLN A 103 -14.20 0.63 27.95
CA GLN A 103 -13.02 0.04 27.31
C GLN A 103 -11.87 -0.14 28.32
N PRO A 104 -11.21 -1.31 28.36
CA PRO A 104 -9.99 -1.52 29.13
C PRO A 104 -8.72 -1.13 28.36
N ALA A 105 -7.70 -0.70 29.09
CA ALA A 105 -6.30 -0.79 28.68
C ALA A 105 -5.47 -1.36 29.84
N VAL A 106 -4.53 -2.27 29.57
CA VAL A 106 -3.72 -2.92 30.61
C VAL A 106 -2.22 -2.78 30.39
N THR A 107 -1.48 -2.78 31.50
CA THR A 107 -0.01 -2.80 31.52
C THR A 107 0.49 -3.73 32.62
N ARG A 108 1.37 -4.67 32.30
CA ARG A 108 2.12 -5.43 33.31
C ARG A 108 3.41 -4.69 33.69
N VAL A 109 3.70 -4.61 34.99
CA VAL A 109 5.01 -4.20 35.53
C VAL A 109 5.38 -5.17 36.64
N GLY A 110 6.50 -5.88 36.50
CA GLY A 110 6.87 -6.96 37.43
C GLY A 110 5.77 -8.04 37.47
N SER A 111 5.25 -8.32 38.67
CA SER A 111 4.11 -9.23 38.89
C SER A 111 2.75 -8.53 38.81
N ALA A 112 2.71 -7.20 38.86
CA ALA A 112 1.49 -6.42 38.97
C ALA A 112 0.88 -6.11 37.59
N LEU A 113 -0.45 -6.22 37.49
CA LEU A 113 -1.21 -5.78 36.31
C LEU A 113 -2.00 -4.52 36.66
N TYR A 114 -1.70 -3.43 35.98
CA TYR A 114 -2.44 -2.18 36.01
C TYR A 114 -3.56 -2.26 34.97
N VAL A 115 -4.80 -2.03 35.41
CA VAL A 115 -6.01 -2.09 34.57
C VAL A 115 -6.68 -0.73 34.58
N PHE A 116 -6.49 0.02 33.50
CA PHE A 116 -7.13 1.30 33.26
C PHE A 116 -8.47 1.09 32.54
N TYR A 117 -9.48 1.89 32.87
CA TYR A 117 -10.79 1.86 32.22
C TYR A 117 -11.51 3.21 32.38
N ASN A 118 -12.36 3.57 31.43
CA ASN A 118 -13.31 4.68 31.58
C ASN A 118 -14.53 4.23 32.40
N HIS A 119 -15.05 5.10 33.25
CA HIS A 119 -16.25 4.86 34.07
C HIS A 119 -17.31 5.91 33.74
N MET A 120 -18.44 5.48 33.21
CA MET A 120 -19.56 6.37 32.87
C MET A 120 -20.19 6.97 34.14
N GLN A 121 -20.17 8.29 34.25
CA GLN A 121 -20.94 9.07 35.23
C GLN A 121 -22.22 9.64 34.61
N SER A 122 -22.17 10.04 33.34
CA SER A 122 -23.31 10.44 32.52
C SER A 122 -23.10 9.99 31.07
N ALA A 123 -24.12 10.09 30.22
CA ALA A 123 -23.98 9.79 28.79
C ALA A 123 -22.92 10.67 28.07
N ALA A 124 -22.55 11.81 28.64
CA ALA A 124 -21.49 12.71 28.16
C ALA A 124 -20.24 12.73 29.05
N ASP A 125 -20.31 12.20 30.28
CA ASP A 125 -19.29 12.41 31.32
C ASP A 125 -18.70 11.10 31.81
N TYR A 126 -17.38 10.99 31.71
CA TYR A 126 -16.64 9.80 32.10
C TYR A 126 -15.49 10.18 33.03
N GLU A 127 -15.26 9.36 34.06
CA GLU A 127 -13.98 9.32 34.75
C GLU A 127 -13.03 8.37 34.04
N LEU A 128 -11.73 8.61 34.17
CA LEU A 128 -10.69 7.62 33.87
C LEU A 128 -10.18 7.05 35.18
N ARG A 129 -10.29 5.72 35.35
CA ARG A 129 -9.91 5.01 36.58
C ARG A 129 -8.84 3.96 36.32
N VAL A 130 -8.15 3.56 37.38
CA VAL A 130 -7.23 2.41 37.40
C VAL A 130 -7.52 1.52 38.62
N ARG A 131 -7.37 0.21 38.43
CA ARG A 131 -7.24 -0.79 39.50
C ARG A 131 -5.97 -1.59 39.27
N VAL A 132 -5.28 -2.00 40.34
CA VAL A 132 -4.05 -2.79 40.25
C VAL A 132 -4.30 -4.18 40.82
N LEU A 133 -4.02 -5.20 40.03
CA LEU A 133 -4.02 -6.60 40.45
C LEU A 133 -2.65 -6.96 41.01
N ARG A 134 -2.60 -7.46 42.25
CA ARG A 134 -1.43 -8.11 42.87
C ARG A 134 -1.92 -9.36 43.62
N ASP A 135 -1.16 -10.46 43.55
CA ASP A 135 -1.47 -11.71 44.27
C ASP A 135 -2.92 -12.22 44.06
N GLY A 136 -3.45 -12.04 42.85
CA GLY A 136 -4.83 -12.39 42.48
C GLY A 136 -5.92 -11.44 42.99
N THR A 137 -5.58 -10.39 43.74
CA THR A 137 -6.50 -9.43 44.34
C THR A 137 -6.40 -8.06 43.65
N PHE A 138 -7.53 -7.49 43.25
CA PHE A 138 -7.60 -6.12 42.74
C PHE A 138 -7.69 -5.10 43.89
N SER A 139 -6.96 -4.00 43.76
CA SER A 139 -7.14 -2.81 44.60
C SER A 139 -8.55 -2.22 44.49
N ASP A 140 -8.87 -1.29 45.38
CA ASP A 140 -9.92 -0.31 45.14
C ASP A 140 -9.63 0.54 43.89
N PRO A 141 -10.65 1.11 43.23
CA PRO A 141 -10.48 1.97 42.07
C PRO A 141 -9.94 3.36 42.44
N VAL A 142 -8.94 3.81 41.68
CA VAL A 142 -8.35 5.15 41.79
C VAL A 142 -8.70 5.95 40.54
N THR A 143 -9.35 7.10 40.72
CA THR A 143 -9.64 8.03 39.62
C THR A 143 -8.39 8.86 39.28
N LEU A 144 -8.02 8.85 37.99
CA LEU A 144 -6.86 9.55 37.44
C LEU A 144 -7.24 10.82 36.66
N ASP A 145 -8.45 10.87 36.10
CA ASP A 145 -9.03 12.09 35.51
C ASP A 145 -10.55 12.11 35.69
N SER A 146 -11.09 13.22 36.19
CA SER A 146 -12.52 13.44 36.45
C SER A 146 -13.09 14.65 35.70
N ARG A 147 -12.42 15.13 34.65
CA ARG A 147 -12.90 16.27 33.86
C ARG A 147 -14.14 15.89 33.06
N THR A 148 -15.21 16.67 33.21
CA THR A 148 -16.47 16.68 32.43
C THR A 148 -16.20 16.58 30.93
N SER A 149 -16.26 15.36 30.39
CA SER A 149 -15.91 15.00 29.00
C SER A 149 -16.20 13.53 28.71
N PHE A 150 -16.35 13.20 27.43
CA PHE A 150 -16.32 11.84 26.95
C PHE A 150 -14.87 11.34 26.91
N LYS A 151 -14.62 10.16 27.50
CA LYS A 151 -13.28 9.57 27.62
C LYS A 151 -13.23 8.20 26.94
N GLY A 152 -13.14 8.22 25.61
CA GLY A 152 -13.19 7.03 24.77
C GLY A 152 -11.81 6.41 24.48
N TYR A 153 -11.82 5.15 24.05
CA TYR A 153 -10.70 4.43 23.42
C TYR A 153 -9.35 4.60 24.14
N LEU A 154 -9.24 3.97 25.32
CA LEU A 154 -8.00 3.90 26.07
C LEU A 154 -6.93 3.11 25.32
N SER A 155 -5.66 3.46 25.57
CA SER A 155 -4.49 2.72 25.12
C SER A 155 -3.37 2.81 26.14
N ALA A 156 -2.64 1.72 26.36
CA ALA A 156 -1.51 1.63 27.28
C ALA A 156 -0.40 0.77 26.66
N LEU A 157 0.72 0.62 27.37
CA LEU A 157 1.84 -0.22 26.93
C LEU A 157 1.70 -1.60 27.57
N ASP A 158 1.63 -2.67 26.79
CA ASP A 158 1.31 -4.02 27.29
C ASP A 158 2.22 -4.47 28.47
N VAL A 159 3.52 -4.18 28.40
CA VAL A 159 4.53 -4.50 29.42
C VAL A 159 5.51 -3.33 29.58
N LEU A 160 5.90 -3.03 30.83
CA LEU A 160 6.98 -2.10 31.18
C LEU A 160 8.03 -2.77 32.08
N PRO A 161 9.30 -2.32 32.02
CA PRO A 161 10.37 -2.83 32.86
C PRO A 161 10.24 -2.35 34.32
N ASP A 162 10.79 -3.13 35.24
CA ASP A 162 10.81 -2.83 36.69
C ASP A 162 11.68 -1.63 37.11
N SER A 163 12.15 -0.82 36.15
CA SER A 163 12.80 0.47 36.36
C SER A 163 11.87 1.67 36.23
N VAL A 164 10.62 1.52 35.77
CA VAL A 164 9.69 2.65 35.63
C VAL A 164 9.23 3.19 36.99
N THR A 165 9.04 4.51 37.07
CA THR A 165 8.54 5.23 38.26
C THR A 165 7.03 5.48 38.21
N GLU A 166 6.43 5.43 37.03
CA GLU A 166 5.00 5.64 36.78
C GLU A 166 4.51 4.69 35.66
N VAL A 167 3.21 4.41 35.63
CA VAL A 167 2.55 3.60 34.61
C VAL A 167 1.57 4.49 33.84
N PRO A 168 1.85 4.84 32.56
CA PRO A 168 1.02 5.76 31.78
C PRO A 168 -0.16 5.06 31.09
N CYS A 169 -1.25 5.79 30.94
CA CYS A 169 -2.35 5.44 30.04
C CYS A 169 -2.73 6.66 29.19
N PHE A 170 -3.07 6.41 27.93
CA PHE A 170 -3.55 7.39 26.97
C PHE A 170 -5.04 7.16 26.69
N TYR A 171 -5.77 8.23 26.35
CA TYR A 171 -7.18 8.13 25.99
C TYR A 171 -7.62 9.33 25.12
N GLY A 172 -8.79 9.22 24.46
CA GLY A 172 -9.40 10.30 23.71
C GLY A 172 -10.34 11.16 24.57
N ASP A 173 -10.03 12.45 24.69
CA ASP A 173 -10.78 13.47 25.45
C ASP A 173 -11.61 14.32 24.45
N SER A 174 -12.94 14.19 24.47
CA SER A 174 -13.87 14.88 23.54
C SER A 174 -15.17 15.35 24.23
N PRO A 175 -15.98 16.22 23.61
CA PRO A 175 -17.30 16.59 24.13
C PRO A 175 -18.31 15.44 24.09
N ASP A 176 -18.21 14.56 23.09
CA ASP A 176 -19.07 13.40 22.88
C ASP A 176 -18.35 12.33 22.03
N ALA A 177 -19.01 11.19 21.81
CA ALA A 177 -18.47 10.06 21.07
C ALA A 177 -18.42 10.22 19.53
N ASN A 178 -19.01 11.28 18.98
CA ASN A 178 -19.03 11.58 17.53
C ASN A 178 -18.03 12.68 17.14
N SER A 179 -17.48 13.37 18.15
CA SER A 179 -16.55 14.50 18.00
C SER A 179 -15.10 14.07 17.98
N SER A 180 -14.27 14.77 17.21
CA SER A 180 -12.81 14.57 17.21
C SER A 180 -12.20 14.80 18.60
N ALA A 181 -11.47 13.80 19.10
CA ALA A 181 -10.85 13.83 20.42
C ALA A 181 -9.42 14.37 20.41
N LYS A 182 -8.98 14.92 21.56
CA LYS A 182 -7.56 15.14 21.85
C LYS A 182 -6.98 13.90 22.53
N VAL A 183 -5.78 13.49 22.15
CA VAL A 183 -5.06 12.43 22.89
C VAL A 183 -4.51 13.04 24.18
N MET A 184 -4.99 12.53 25.31
CA MET A 184 -4.54 12.92 26.65
C MET A 184 -3.76 11.77 27.30
N ARG A 185 -2.91 12.11 28.28
CA ARG A 185 -2.11 11.17 29.07
C ARG A 185 -2.43 11.34 30.54
N VAL A 186 -2.68 10.23 31.23
CA VAL A 186 -2.52 10.12 32.69
C VAL A 186 -1.37 9.17 33.00
N ALA A 187 -0.97 9.13 34.27
CA ALA A 187 -0.16 8.04 34.78
C ALA A 187 -0.46 7.83 36.27
N VAL A 188 -0.17 6.63 36.77
CA VAL A 188 -0.21 6.30 38.21
C VAL A 188 1.21 6.00 38.70
N PRO A 189 1.67 6.55 39.85
CA PRO A 189 2.98 6.22 40.41
C PRO A 189 3.11 4.71 40.68
N ARG A 190 4.27 4.13 40.35
CA ARG A 190 4.54 2.72 40.64
C ARG A 190 4.86 2.56 42.13
N GLN A 191 3.91 2.03 42.88
CA GLN A 191 4.16 1.59 44.26
C GLN A 191 5.06 0.34 44.26
N PRO A 192 6.18 0.33 45.01
CA PRO A 192 7.07 -0.83 45.12
C PRO A 192 6.36 -2.07 45.67
N GLU A 193 6.72 -3.24 45.16
CA GLU A 193 6.32 -4.53 45.73
C GLU A 193 7.03 -4.70 47.09
N GLY A 194 6.28 -4.60 48.20
CA GLY A 194 6.79 -4.76 49.57
C GLY A 194 6.46 -3.64 50.58
N GLY A 195 5.83 -2.54 50.15
CA GLY A 195 5.43 -1.43 51.04
C GLY A 195 4.03 -1.61 51.64
N GLY A 196 3.93 -2.12 52.87
CA GLY A 196 2.66 -2.24 53.60
C GLY A 196 2.33 -1.03 54.49
N THR A 197 1.03 -0.72 54.61
CA THR A 197 0.41 0.33 55.45
C THR A 197 0.63 1.79 55.02
N GLY A 198 -0.35 2.65 55.33
CA GLY A 198 -0.32 4.09 55.06
C GLY A 198 -1.42 4.57 54.11
N GLN A 199 -2.59 4.91 54.65
CA GLN A 199 -3.43 5.93 54.02
C GLN A 199 -2.82 7.30 54.31
N ASP A 200 -2.75 8.19 53.31
CA ASP A 200 -3.02 9.60 53.58
C ASP A 200 -3.45 10.34 52.30
N ALA A 201 -4.21 11.42 52.46
CA ALA A 201 -4.69 12.25 51.36
C ALA A 201 -4.05 13.65 51.42
N GLY A 202 -3.52 14.14 50.30
CA GLY A 202 -2.84 15.43 50.25
C GLY A 202 -2.95 16.10 48.88
N THR A 203 -3.55 17.29 48.86
CA THR A 203 -3.72 18.15 47.68
C THR A 203 -2.38 18.75 47.24
N PRO A 204 -2.10 18.91 45.93
CA PRO A 204 -0.91 19.61 45.46
C PRO A 204 -1.08 21.14 45.50
N ASP A 205 -0.30 21.82 46.35
CA ASP A 205 -0.11 23.27 46.30
C ASP A 205 1.09 23.66 45.41
N GLY A 206 1.00 24.80 44.73
CA GLY A 206 1.99 25.26 43.76
C GLY A 206 3.07 26.20 44.34
N GLY A 207 4.26 26.18 43.74
CA GLY A 207 5.35 27.11 44.06
C GLY A 207 6.15 27.50 42.81
N VAL A 208 6.25 28.80 42.53
CA VAL A 208 7.05 29.36 41.43
C VAL A 208 8.43 29.77 41.97
N GLY A 209 9.51 29.46 41.25
CA GLY A 209 10.85 29.89 41.65
C GLY A 209 11.94 29.67 40.58
N THR A 210 12.40 30.75 39.97
CA THR A 210 13.59 30.88 39.10
C THR A 210 14.06 32.35 39.11
N PRO A 211 15.32 32.66 38.72
CA PRO A 211 16.56 31.89 38.90
C PRO A 211 17.73 32.77 39.44
N ASP A 212 18.84 32.14 39.85
CA ASP A 212 20.19 32.74 39.96
C ASP A 212 21.24 31.61 40.10
N GLY A 213 22.52 31.72 39.73
CA GLY A 213 23.18 32.79 38.98
C GLY A 213 24.73 32.68 39.00
N GLY A 214 25.40 32.73 37.84
CA GLY A 214 26.85 33.01 37.70
C GLY A 214 27.86 31.84 37.80
N GLY A 215 28.91 31.87 36.96
CA GLY A 215 30.05 30.93 37.03
C GLY A 215 30.88 30.80 35.74
N THR A 216 31.86 31.68 35.53
CA THR A 216 32.94 31.56 34.51
C THR A 216 34.20 30.92 35.14
N SER A 217 35.32 30.58 34.48
CA SER A 217 35.92 30.96 33.18
C SER A 217 37.00 29.94 32.73
N ASP A 218 37.31 29.94 31.42
CA ASP A 218 38.61 29.76 30.72
C ASP A 218 39.65 28.67 31.11
N GLY A 219 40.43 28.22 30.10
CA GLY A 219 41.75 27.57 30.30
C GLY A 219 42.10 26.42 29.36
N GLY A 220 42.40 26.68 28.08
CA GLY A 220 42.79 25.62 27.12
C GLY A 220 44.29 25.34 27.03
N SER A 221 44.69 24.23 26.36
CA SER A 221 45.98 24.08 25.63
C SER A 221 46.08 22.73 24.88
N ALA A 222 46.68 22.77 23.69
CA ALA A 222 47.37 21.66 23.00
C ALA A 222 48.84 22.11 22.77
N PRO A 223 49.82 21.23 22.48
CA PRO A 223 49.98 20.51 21.19
C PRO A 223 50.38 19.01 21.43
N ASP A 224 50.84 18.15 20.51
CA ASP A 224 51.24 18.19 19.07
C ASP A 224 50.99 16.76 18.48
N GLY A 225 51.45 16.26 17.32
CA GLY A 225 52.31 16.78 16.23
C GLY A 225 52.77 15.66 15.28
N GLY A 226 53.23 16.00 14.06
CA GLY A 226 53.72 15.05 13.02
C GLY A 226 52.62 14.51 12.09
N VAL A 227 52.53 14.74 10.77
CA VAL A 227 53.48 14.99 9.64
C VAL A 227 54.04 13.71 9.01
N GLY A 228 53.68 13.47 7.74
CA GLY A 228 54.17 12.39 6.88
C GLY A 228 53.48 12.38 5.50
N THR A 229 54.17 12.90 4.48
CA THR A 229 53.72 13.04 3.07
C THR A 229 54.93 12.78 2.14
N PRO A 230 54.77 12.77 0.80
CA PRO A 230 53.75 12.10 -0.03
C PRO A 230 54.44 11.21 -1.11
N ASP A 231 53.66 10.65 -2.05
CA ASP A 231 53.97 10.57 -3.50
C ASP A 231 52.78 9.90 -4.23
N GLY A 232 52.53 10.08 -5.52
CA GLY A 232 53.23 10.90 -6.51
C GLY A 232 53.26 10.23 -7.90
N GLY A 233 52.21 10.40 -8.72
CA GLY A 233 52.20 9.80 -10.07
C GLY A 233 50.93 10.04 -10.89
N SER A 234 51.11 10.62 -12.08
CA SER A 234 50.09 10.77 -13.13
C SER A 234 50.80 10.80 -14.48
N THR A 235 50.29 10.04 -15.46
CA THR A 235 50.09 10.48 -16.86
C THR A 235 49.37 9.41 -17.68
N THR A 236 48.88 9.81 -18.86
CA THR A 236 48.28 8.99 -19.91
C THR A 236 49.32 8.27 -20.77
N ASP A 237 48.89 7.26 -21.52
CA ASP A 237 48.91 7.33 -22.99
C ASP A 237 47.97 6.30 -23.65
N GLY A 238 47.63 6.51 -24.92
CA GLY A 238 46.65 5.72 -25.67
C GLY A 238 47.26 4.78 -26.71
N GLY A 239 46.47 3.79 -27.15
CA GLY A 239 46.83 2.87 -28.23
C GLY A 239 45.64 2.56 -29.12
N THR A 240 45.82 2.69 -30.44
CA THR A 240 44.79 2.40 -31.45
C THR A 240 44.89 0.96 -31.97
N GLY A 241 43.74 0.34 -32.21
CA GLY A 241 43.64 -0.96 -32.90
C GLY A 241 42.21 -1.21 -33.34
N THR A 242 42.02 -1.68 -34.57
CA THR A 242 40.70 -1.95 -35.16
C THR A 242 40.51 -3.41 -35.56
N ASP A 243 39.24 -3.76 -35.70
CA ASP A 243 38.68 -4.83 -36.55
C ASP A 243 38.53 -6.28 -36.03
N ALA A 244 37.41 -6.84 -36.51
CA ALA A 244 37.07 -8.26 -36.71
C ALA A 244 36.71 -9.16 -35.51
N GLY A 245 35.39 -9.39 -35.36
CA GLY A 245 34.86 -10.76 -35.33
C GLY A 245 34.75 -11.47 -33.97
N GLY A 246 33.69 -11.17 -33.20
CA GLY A 246 33.30 -11.92 -32.02
C GLY A 246 31.86 -12.43 -32.09
N THR A 247 31.66 -13.75 -32.17
CA THR A 247 30.37 -14.40 -31.90
C THR A 247 30.15 -14.45 -30.39
N SER A 248 29.14 -13.74 -29.87
CA SER A 248 28.85 -13.69 -28.44
C SER A 248 27.99 -14.87 -27.98
N ASP A 249 28.64 -15.99 -27.66
CA ASP A 249 28.05 -16.98 -26.75
C ASP A 249 27.87 -16.39 -25.34
N GLY A 250 26.99 -17.00 -24.55
CA GLY A 250 26.53 -16.44 -23.27
C GLY A 250 27.62 -16.37 -22.18
N GLY A 251 28.13 -15.16 -21.91
CA GLY A 251 28.85 -14.86 -20.67
C GLY A 251 27.92 -14.39 -19.56
N THR A 252 27.93 -15.06 -18.42
CA THR A 252 27.35 -14.53 -17.18
C THR A 252 28.08 -13.26 -16.77
N ALA A 253 27.35 -12.22 -16.37
CA ALA A 253 27.95 -11.04 -15.74
C ALA A 253 28.67 -11.41 -14.44
N PRO A 254 29.70 -10.66 -14.00
CA PRO A 254 30.31 -10.86 -12.69
C PRO A 254 29.30 -10.66 -11.57
N ASP A 255 29.36 -11.50 -10.53
CA ASP A 255 28.70 -11.26 -9.25
C ASP A 255 29.45 -10.15 -8.48
N ASP A 256 29.28 -8.91 -8.92
CA ASP A 256 29.65 -7.72 -8.16
C ASP A 256 28.74 -7.63 -6.92
N GLY A 257 29.13 -8.32 -5.85
CA GLY A 257 28.41 -8.44 -4.57
C GLY A 257 28.28 -7.14 -3.75
N GLY A 258 28.28 -5.98 -4.41
CA GLY A 258 27.96 -4.69 -3.81
C GLY A 258 26.45 -4.45 -3.75
N VAL A 259 26.01 -3.69 -2.74
CA VAL A 259 24.62 -3.19 -2.69
C VAL A 259 24.43 -2.23 -3.87
N PRO A 260 23.43 -2.44 -4.75
CA PRO A 260 23.20 -1.56 -5.90
C PRO A 260 22.98 -0.11 -5.49
N GLY A 261 23.53 0.82 -6.28
CA GLY A 261 23.33 2.25 -6.08
C GLY A 261 21.87 2.67 -6.22
N PRO A 262 21.50 3.86 -5.68
CA PRO A 262 20.14 4.36 -5.79
C PRO A 262 19.80 4.66 -7.27
N VAL A 263 18.85 3.91 -7.83
CA VAL A 263 18.37 4.12 -9.20
C VAL A 263 17.85 5.55 -9.36
N THR A 264 18.40 6.29 -10.32
CA THR A 264 18.04 7.69 -10.61
C THR A 264 17.57 7.87 -12.06
N LEU A 265 16.76 8.91 -12.30
CA LEU A 265 16.08 9.18 -13.58
C LEU A 265 16.44 10.57 -14.13
N GLU A 266 17.36 10.58 -15.09
CA GLU A 266 17.93 11.78 -15.73
C GLU A 266 17.19 12.15 -17.04
N PRO A 267 16.74 13.40 -17.23
CA PRO A 267 16.14 13.82 -18.49
C PRO A 267 17.12 13.81 -19.66
N VAL A 268 16.78 13.04 -20.69
CA VAL A 268 17.49 13.02 -21.98
C VAL A 268 16.85 13.97 -22.98
N PHE A 269 15.51 14.05 -22.97
CA PHE A 269 14.72 14.81 -23.93
C PHE A 269 13.28 15.01 -23.41
N THR A 270 12.64 16.13 -23.77
CA THR A 270 11.23 16.41 -23.47
C THR A 270 10.50 16.74 -24.77
N ASN A 271 9.42 16.02 -25.07
CA ASN A 271 8.53 16.32 -26.18
C ASN A 271 7.29 17.07 -25.67
N THR A 272 6.99 18.19 -26.31
CA THR A 272 5.88 19.11 -25.97
C THR A 272 4.85 19.23 -27.10
N THR A 273 4.91 18.36 -28.11
CA THR A 273 4.05 18.41 -29.32
C THR A 273 3.27 17.12 -29.57
N HIS A 274 3.60 16.02 -28.89
CA HIS A 274 3.00 14.70 -29.14
C HIS A 274 2.52 14.00 -27.85
N ASP A 275 1.30 13.44 -27.90
CA ASP A 275 0.71 12.56 -26.86
C ASP A 275 1.03 11.09 -27.18
N VAL A 276 1.85 10.43 -26.36
CA VAL A 276 2.28 9.04 -26.61
C VAL A 276 1.14 8.04 -26.33
N LEU A 277 0.92 7.14 -27.28
CA LEU A 277 -0.06 6.05 -27.19
C LEU A 277 0.60 4.73 -26.79
N ALA A 278 1.73 4.38 -27.39
CA ALA A 278 2.47 3.13 -27.15
C ALA A 278 3.97 3.28 -27.49
N VAL A 279 4.76 2.31 -27.03
CA VAL A 279 6.14 2.07 -27.48
C VAL A 279 6.29 0.58 -27.78
N ASP A 280 6.86 0.20 -28.92
CA ASP A 280 7.07 -1.21 -29.28
C ASP A 280 8.43 -1.78 -28.81
N GLY A 281 8.65 -3.08 -29.05
CA GLY A 281 9.89 -3.78 -28.68
C GLY A 281 11.14 -3.32 -29.46
N ALA A 282 10.99 -2.56 -30.54
CA ALA A 282 12.10 -1.91 -31.25
C ALA A 282 12.36 -0.48 -30.73
N GLY A 283 11.58 0.00 -29.76
CA GLY A 283 11.65 1.35 -29.23
C GLY A 283 10.96 2.41 -30.09
N THR A 284 10.12 2.01 -31.06
CA THR A 284 9.33 2.97 -31.85
C THR A 284 8.28 3.62 -30.96
N VAL A 285 8.29 4.94 -30.85
CA VAL A 285 7.29 5.71 -30.10
C VAL A 285 6.12 6.03 -31.02
N TYR A 286 4.92 5.54 -30.69
CA TYR A 286 3.68 5.82 -31.42
C TYR A 286 2.86 6.87 -30.68
N ALA A 287 2.43 7.92 -31.39
CA ALA A 287 1.84 9.10 -30.78
C ALA A 287 0.80 9.81 -31.66
N LEU A 288 0.06 10.73 -31.06
CA LEU A 288 -0.79 11.73 -31.71
C LEU A 288 -0.16 13.12 -31.59
N VAL A 289 -0.38 14.01 -32.55
CA VAL A 289 -0.03 15.44 -32.45
C VAL A 289 -1.02 16.15 -31.51
N LEU A 290 -0.54 16.97 -30.58
CA LEU A 290 -1.34 17.54 -29.48
C LEU A 290 -2.40 18.55 -29.92
N ASP A 291 -2.09 19.38 -30.92
CA ASP A 291 -3.01 20.31 -31.59
C ASP A 291 -3.72 19.67 -32.80
N GLY A 292 -3.54 18.36 -33.00
CA GLY A 292 -4.08 17.60 -34.13
C GLY A 292 -5.35 16.81 -33.81
N GLY A 293 -6.02 16.34 -34.87
CA GLY A 293 -7.14 15.40 -34.76
C GLY A 293 -6.66 14.00 -34.35
N ARG A 294 -7.42 13.33 -33.47
CA ARG A 294 -7.09 12.00 -32.91
C ARG A 294 -7.15 10.83 -33.90
N SER A 295 -7.34 11.06 -35.20
CA SER A 295 -7.52 10.02 -36.22
C SER A 295 -6.24 9.61 -36.95
N ARG A 296 -5.15 10.40 -36.88
CA ARG A 296 -3.90 10.13 -37.60
C ARG A 296 -2.77 9.77 -36.64
N LEU A 297 -2.12 8.64 -36.91
CA LEU A 297 -0.99 8.16 -36.12
C LEU A 297 0.33 8.78 -36.60
N TRP A 298 1.26 8.94 -35.67
CA TRP A 298 2.65 9.34 -35.92
C TRP A 298 3.59 8.36 -35.22
N ALA A 299 4.76 8.13 -35.80
CA ALA A 299 5.78 7.24 -35.27
C ALA A 299 7.17 7.89 -35.27
N SER A 300 7.94 7.63 -34.22
CA SER A 300 9.34 8.07 -34.08
C SER A 300 10.24 6.88 -33.78
N THR A 301 11.38 6.81 -34.48
CA THR A 301 12.42 5.77 -34.31
C THR A 301 13.74 6.34 -33.76
N ASP A 302 13.75 7.61 -33.33
CA ASP A 302 14.95 8.32 -32.82
C ASP A 302 14.82 8.71 -31.34
N GLY A 303 13.95 8.00 -30.61
CA GLY A 303 13.63 8.27 -29.21
C GLY A 303 12.66 9.44 -29.01
N GLY A 304 11.76 9.68 -29.97
CA GLY A 304 10.70 10.70 -29.86
C GLY A 304 11.09 12.11 -30.31
N ARG A 305 12.25 12.29 -30.94
CA ARG A 305 12.78 13.61 -31.33
C ARG A 305 12.16 14.09 -32.64
N THR A 306 12.09 13.21 -33.64
CA THR A 306 11.39 13.46 -34.90
C THR A 306 10.28 12.44 -35.11
N PHE A 307 9.16 12.88 -35.66
CA PHE A 307 7.97 12.05 -35.92
C PHE A 307 7.63 12.06 -37.41
N SER A 308 7.46 10.86 -37.96
CA SER A 308 6.91 10.65 -39.30
C SER A 308 5.43 10.27 -39.20
N ALA A 309 4.61 10.77 -40.11
CA ALA A 309 3.22 10.35 -40.18
C ALA A 309 3.12 8.85 -40.54
N ARG A 310 2.12 8.20 -39.98
CA ARG A 310 1.68 6.84 -40.30
C ARG A 310 0.24 6.91 -40.87
N GLY A 311 -0.49 5.81 -40.80
CA GLY A 311 -1.87 5.69 -41.24
C GLY A 311 -2.88 6.40 -40.35
N GLN A 312 -4.14 6.09 -40.62
CA GLN A 312 -5.31 6.51 -39.85
C GLN A 312 -6.19 5.28 -39.57
N GLY A 313 -7.02 5.35 -38.53
CA GLY A 313 -8.01 4.30 -38.25
C GLY A 313 -9.02 4.14 -39.38
N VAL A 314 -9.62 2.95 -39.49
CA VAL A 314 -10.62 2.61 -40.51
C VAL A 314 -11.75 3.64 -40.48
N GLY A 315 -12.09 4.20 -41.65
CA GLY A 315 -13.13 5.23 -41.76
C GLY A 315 -12.86 6.52 -40.98
N GLY A 316 -11.60 6.83 -40.66
CA GLY A 316 -11.21 7.99 -39.86
C GLY A 316 -11.43 7.84 -38.36
N ALA A 317 -11.48 6.60 -37.85
CA ALA A 317 -11.63 6.32 -36.43
C ALA A 317 -10.55 7.00 -35.58
N SER A 318 -10.93 7.43 -34.38
CA SER A 318 -10.05 8.15 -33.45
C SER A 318 -9.40 7.22 -32.44
N PHE A 319 -8.07 7.28 -32.31
CA PHE A 319 -7.28 6.53 -31.33
C PHE A 319 -7.56 6.98 -29.89
N TRP A 320 -7.73 6.03 -28.96
CA TRP A 320 -7.89 6.31 -27.52
C TRP A 320 -6.86 5.58 -26.66
N VAL A 321 -6.68 4.28 -26.88
CA VAL A 321 -5.70 3.43 -26.19
C VAL A 321 -4.99 2.58 -27.24
N MET A 322 -3.69 2.36 -27.09
CA MET A 322 -2.92 1.46 -27.94
C MET A 322 -2.05 0.53 -27.09
N ALA A 323 -1.87 -0.70 -27.55
CA ALA A 323 -0.84 -1.62 -27.09
C ALA A 323 -0.02 -2.11 -28.29
N ALA A 324 1.28 -2.30 -28.09
CA ALA A 324 2.15 -3.01 -29.01
C ALA A 324 2.42 -4.41 -28.43
N LEU A 325 2.28 -5.44 -29.26
CA LEU A 325 2.60 -6.83 -28.91
C LEU A 325 4.08 -7.12 -29.17
N LYS A 326 4.60 -8.21 -28.60
CA LYS A 326 6.02 -8.63 -28.77
C LYS A 326 6.44 -8.88 -30.22
N ASP A 327 5.50 -9.20 -31.10
CA ASP A 327 5.74 -9.44 -32.53
C ASP A 327 5.73 -8.14 -33.39
N GLY A 328 5.47 -6.98 -32.77
CA GLY A 328 5.31 -5.70 -33.47
C GLY A 328 3.89 -5.42 -33.97
N THR A 329 2.93 -6.33 -33.78
CA THR A 329 1.51 -6.04 -34.02
C THR A 329 1.06 -4.91 -33.09
N LEU A 330 0.34 -3.93 -33.65
CA LEU A 330 -0.32 -2.88 -32.88
C LEU A 330 -1.81 -3.18 -32.75
N LEU A 331 -2.34 -3.02 -31.53
CA LEU A 331 -3.77 -3.07 -31.22
C LEU A 331 -4.21 -1.70 -30.71
N ALA A 332 -5.23 -1.12 -31.32
CA ALA A 332 -5.76 0.19 -30.96
C ALA A 332 -7.25 0.10 -30.61
N GLN A 333 -7.61 0.47 -29.39
CA GLN A 333 -8.99 0.80 -29.08
C GLN A 333 -9.29 2.20 -29.63
N MET A 334 -10.23 2.26 -30.56
CA MET A 334 -10.64 3.45 -31.28
C MET A 334 -12.12 3.78 -31.07
N SER A 335 -12.57 4.95 -31.55
CA SER A 335 -14.00 5.30 -31.67
C SER A 335 -14.38 5.76 -33.07
N ARG A 336 -15.52 5.29 -33.57
CA ARG A 336 -16.13 5.69 -34.86
C ARG A 336 -17.66 5.69 -34.73
N GLY A 337 -18.32 6.74 -35.24
CA GLY A 337 -19.79 6.83 -35.27
C GLY A 337 -20.49 6.69 -33.91
N GLY A 338 -19.89 7.18 -32.83
CA GLY A 338 -20.44 7.05 -31.46
C GLY A 338 -20.24 5.68 -30.80
N SER A 339 -19.50 4.77 -31.42
CA SER A 339 -19.18 3.43 -30.91
C SER A 339 -17.67 3.19 -30.84
N TYR A 340 -17.25 2.29 -29.95
CA TYR A 340 -15.87 1.85 -29.79
C TYR A 340 -15.59 0.56 -30.55
N HIS A 341 -14.35 0.44 -31.05
CA HIS A 341 -13.83 -0.69 -31.82
C HIS A 341 -12.42 -1.02 -31.35
N LEU A 342 -12.01 -2.27 -31.56
CA LEU A 342 -10.61 -2.69 -31.54
C LEU A 342 -10.14 -2.85 -32.99
N GLU A 343 -9.17 -2.05 -33.40
CA GLU A 343 -8.52 -2.15 -34.71
C GLU A 343 -7.09 -2.67 -34.57
N ARG A 344 -6.59 -3.35 -35.60
CA ARG A 344 -5.27 -4.01 -35.65
C ARG A 344 -4.42 -3.52 -36.81
N SER A 345 -3.10 -3.42 -36.60
CA SER A 345 -2.09 -3.17 -37.62
C SER A 345 -0.89 -4.12 -37.46
N THR A 346 -0.31 -4.57 -38.58
CA THR A 346 0.90 -5.42 -38.64
C THR A 346 2.04 -4.80 -39.46
N ASP A 347 1.92 -3.54 -39.86
CA ASP A 347 2.87 -2.83 -40.71
C ASP A 347 3.49 -1.60 -40.02
N GLY A 348 3.47 -1.56 -38.68
CA GLY A 348 3.93 -0.39 -37.92
C GLY A 348 2.97 0.80 -38.04
N GLY A 349 1.67 0.54 -38.21
CA GLY A 349 0.60 1.52 -38.15
C GLY A 349 0.28 2.22 -39.47
N TRP A 350 0.76 1.74 -40.62
CA TRP A 350 0.42 2.30 -41.94
C TRP A 350 -1.01 1.93 -42.35
N THR A 351 -1.44 0.69 -42.13
CA THR A 351 -2.82 0.23 -42.37
C THR A 351 -3.44 -0.35 -41.11
N TRP A 352 -4.77 -0.27 -41.03
CA TRP A 352 -5.58 -0.68 -39.89
C TRP A 352 -6.80 -1.46 -40.38
N THR A 353 -7.24 -2.44 -39.59
CA THR A 353 -8.40 -3.30 -39.87
C THR A 353 -9.24 -3.47 -38.60
N ASP A 354 -10.58 -3.34 -38.71
CA ASP A 354 -11.50 -3.65 -37.62
C ASP A 354 -11.39 -5.14 -37.21
N ALA A 355 -11.10 -5.40 -35.93
CA ALA A 355 -10.98 -6.75 -35.36
C ALA A 355 -12.14 -7.09 -34.40
N VAL A 356 -12.62 -6.12 -33.60
CA VAL A 356 -13.78 -6.32 -32.69
C VAL A 356 -14.62 -5.05 -32.58
N ALA A 357 -15.94 -5.16 -32.78
CA ALA A 357 -16.88 -4.10 -32.42
C ALA A 357 -17.17 -4.17 -30.91
N LEU A 358 -16.78 -3.14 -30.15
CA LEU A 358 -16.93 -3.10 -28.67
C LEU A 358 -18.22 -2.38 -28.24
N GLY A 359 -18.81 -1.56 -29.12
CA GLY A 359 -20.04 -0.82 -28.84
C GLY A 359 -19.80 0.30 -27.84
N THR A 360 -20.28 0.13 -26.60
CA THR A 360 -20.07 1.08 -25.49
C THR A 360 -18.96 0.67 -24.51
N TYR A 361 -18.39 -0.53 -24.66
CA TYR A 361 -17.23 -1.00 -23.91
C TYR A 361 -15.93 -0.52 -24.56
N ARG A 362 -14.86 -0.39 -23.79
CA ARG A 362 -13.56 0.10 -24.24
C ARG A 362 -12.42 -0.46 -23.39
N ALA A 363 -11.18 -0.05 -23.69
CA ALA A 363 -10.04 -0.24 -22.81
C ALA A 363 -10.01 0.86 -21.73
N ALA A 364 -9.42 0.56 -20.57
CA ALA A 364 -9.12 1.56 -19.53
C ALA A 364 -7.76 2.23 -19.78
N SER A 365 -6.76 1.44 -20.19
CA SER A 365 -5.38 1.86 -20.45
C SER A 365 -4.68 0.80 -21.32
N PRO A 366 -3.41 0.99 -21.74
CA PRO A 366 -2.64 -0.07 -22.41
C PRO A 366 -2.55 -1.37 -21.57
N ALA A 367 -2.65 -1.28 -20.25
CA ALA A 367 -2.68 -2.45 -19.36
C ALA A 367 -3.99 -3.25 -19.44
N SER A 368 -5.01 -2.80 -20.18
CA SER A 368 -6.17 -3.64 -20.53
C SER A 368 -5.82 -4.80 -21.48
N PHE A 369 -4.59 -4.85 -22.01
CA PHE A 369 -4.08 -5.92 -22.87
C PHE A 369 -2.94 -6.70 -22.20
N ALA A 370 -2.85 -8.01 -22.46
CA ALA A 370 -1.73 -8.84 -22.01
C ALA A 370 -1.47 -10.03 -22.96
N GLU A 371 -0.24 -10.53 -22.97
CA GLU A 371 0.16 -11.72 -23.74
C GLU A 371 0.63 -12.85 -22.81
N LEU A 372 0.02 -14.03 -22.93
CA LEU A 372 0.44 -15.24 -22.22
C LEU A 372 0.61 -16.41 -23.21
N GLY A 373 1.84 -16.89 -23.35
CA GLY A 373 2.21 -17.76 -24.48
C GLY A 373 1.96 -17.04 -25.81
N SER A 374 1.31 -17.72 -26.76
CA SER A 374 0.83 -17.16 -28.03
C SER A 374 -0.59 -16.56 -27.96
N THR A 375 -1.21 -16.50 -26.77
CA THR A 375 -2.57 -15.97 -26.61
C THR A 375 -2.54 -14.51 -26.15
N VAL A 376 -3.17 -13.64 -26.94
CA VAL A 376 -3.38 -12.23 -26.60
C VAL A 376 -4.72 -12.09 -25.88
N PHE A 377 -4.77 -11.28 -24.83
CA PHE A 377 -5.96 -11.03 -24.02
C PHE A 377 -6.32 -9.55 -24.02
N PHE A 378 -7.62 -9.25 -23.93
CA PHE A 378 -8.16 -7.89 -23.77
C PHE A 378 -9.27 -7.90 -22.73
N LEU A 379 -9.21 -6.99 -21.75
CA LEU A 379 -10.19 -6.86 -20.66
C LEU A 379 -11.01 -5.58 -20.81
N GLU A 380 -12.33 -5.72 -20.76
CA GLU A 380 -13.25 -4.60 -20.96
C GLU A 380 -13.43 -3.67 -19.75
N TYR A 381 -13.73 -2.41 -20.09
CA TYR A 381 -14.07 -1.31 -19.19
C TYR A 381 -15.28 -0.53 -19.75
N GLN A 382 -16.21 -0.09 -18.89
CA GLN A 382 -17.34 0.75 -19.31
C GLN A 382 -17.62 1.90 -18.33
N THR A 383 -18.15 3.00 -18.86
CA THR A 383 -18.56 4.21 -18.09
C THR A 383 -19.98 4.66 -18.39
N VAL A 384 -20.84 3.78 -18.91
CA VAL A 384 -22.27 4.05 -19.17
C VAL A 384 -23.16 3.85 -17.94
N THR A 385 -22.71 3.12 -16.91
CA THR A 385 -23.46 2.96 -15.65
C THR A 385 -22.55 2.65 -14.45
N SER A 386 -22.99 3.08 -13.26
CA SER A 386 -22.41 2.77 -11.95
C SER A 386 -22.75 1.37 -11.42
N GLY A 387 -23.79 0.73 -11.96
CA GLY A 387 -24.19 -0.62 -11.59
C GLY A 387 -23.16 -1.68 -11.99
N SER A 388 -23.22 -2.86 -11.38
CA SER A 388 -22.33 -4.00 -11.68
C SER A 388 -22.71 -4.67 -13.01
N THR A 389 -22.58 -3.93 -14.11
CA THR A 389 -22.69 -4.46 -15.47
C THR A 389 -21.46 -5.33 -15.78
N PRO A 390 -21.63 -6.55 -16.28
CA PRO A 390 -20.51 -7.46 -16.53
C PRO A 390 -19.51 -6.92 -17.57
N VAL A 391 -18.23 -7.28 -17.41
CA VAL A 391 -17.17 -7.02 -18.39
C VAL A 391 -16.55 -8.32 -18.89
N ARG A 392 -16.22 -8.38 -20.19
CA ARG A 392 -15.66 -9.58 -20.82
C ARG A 392 -14.13 -9.56 -20.82
N LEU A 393 -13.56 -10.74 -20.64
CA LEU A 393 -12.22 -11.07 -21.08
C LEU A 393 -12.32 -11.64 -22.50
N TRP A 394 -11.73 -10.96 -23.46
CA TRP A 394 -11.54 -11.48 -24.82
C TRP A 394 -10.17 -12.15 -24.91
N ALA A 395 -10.06 -13.15 -25.79
CA ALA A 395 -8.80 -13.79 -26.14
C ALA A 395 -8.70 -14.04 -27.65
N SER A 396 -7.49 -13.86 -28.18
CA SER A 396 -7.08 -14.18 -29.55
C SER A 396 -5.90 -15.16 -29.51
N THR A 397 -5.85 -16.08 -30.48
CA THR A 397 -4.74 -17.02 -30.68
C THR A 397 -4.06 -16.85 -32.04
N ASP A 398 -4.29 -15.73 -32.70
CA ASP A 398 -3.85 -15.39 -34.06
C ASP A 398 -3.25 -13.98 -34.14
N GLY A 399 -2.53 -13.57 -33.09
CA GLY A 399 -1.88 -12.26 -33.01
C GLY A 399 -2.85 -11.08 -32.90
N GLY A 400 -4.09 -11.31 -32.45
CA GLY A 400 -5.14 -10.30 -32.33
C GLY A 400 -6.03 -10.13 -33.56
N ALA A 401 -5.95 -11.01 -34.56
CA ALA A 401 -6.73 -10.89 -35.80
C ALA A 401 -8.20 -11.29 -35.61
N THR A 402 -8.49 -12.34 -34.85
CA THR A 402 -9.84 -12.73 -34.43
C THR A 402 -9.91 -12.96 -32.92
N TRP A 403 -11.09 -12.72 -32.33
CA TRP A 403 -11.27 -12.72 -30.88
C TRP A 403 -12.53 -13.48 -30.47
N ALA A 404 -12.42 -14.24 -29.38
CA ALA A 404 -13.55 -14.88 -28.71
C ALA A 404 -13.63 -14.43 -27.25
N VAL A 405 -14.85 -14.40 -26.69
CA VAL A 405 -15.03 -14.19 -25.25
C VAL A 405 -14.51 -15.42 -24.51
N ARG A 406 -13.47 -15.21 -23.70
CA ARG A 406 -12.82 -16.23 -22.85
C ARG A 406 -13.55 -16.41 -21.53
N PHE A 407 -14.00 -15.31 -20.93
CA PHE A 407 -14.67 -15.26 -19.63
C PHE A 407 -15.50 -13.97 -19.49
N THR A 408 -16.49 -13.96 -18.59
CA THR A 408 -17.32 -12.77 -18.31
C THR A 408 -17.42 -12.55 -16.80
N PHE A 409 -16.85 -11.44 -16.32
CA PHE A 409 -16.85 -11.07 -14.90
C PHE A 409 -18.17 -10.41 -14.52
N GLN A 410 -19.04 -11.13 -13.81
CA GLN A 410 -20.41 -10.69 -13.53
C GLN A 410 -20.53 -9.58 -12.47
N ALA A 411 -19.57 -9.49 -11.54
CA ALA A 411 -19.66 -8.61 -10.36
C ALA A 411 -18.95 -7.25 -10.52
N SER A 412 -18.18 -7.07 -11.59
CA SER A 412 -17.23 -5.96 -11.75
C SER A 412 -17.46 -5.24 -13.08
N ARG A 413 -17.46 -3.90 -13.04
CA ARG A 413 -17.84 -3.04 -14.18
C ARG A 413 -16.68 -2.28 -14.83
N HIS A 414 -15.54 -2.24 -14.13
CA HIS A 414 -14.30 -1.61 -14.56
C HIS A 414 -13.20 -2.68 -14.51
N GLY A 415 -12.87 -3.32 -15.64
CA GLY A 415 -11.58 -3.99 -15.77
C GLY A 415 -10.49 -2.93 -15.94
N LEU A 416 -9.47 -2.93 -15.09
CA LEU A 416 -8.46 -1.86 -15.04
C LEU A 416 -7.14 -2.31 -15.67
N ALA A 417 -6.62 -3.47 -15.27
CA ALA A 417 -5.40 -4.07 -15.82
C ALA A 417 -5.48 -5.60 -15.91
N LEU A 418 -4.75 -6.15 -16.87
CA LEU A 418 -4.31 -7.54 -16.94
C LEU A 418 -2.80 -7.59 -16.68
N VAL A 419 -2.33 -8.60 -15.95
CA VAL A 419 -0.89 -8.84 -15.75
C VAL A 419 -0.61 -10.33 -15.91
N ALA A 420 0.29 -10.68 -16.82
CA ALA A 420 0.67 -12.06 -17.10
C ALA A 420 1.98 -12.45 -16.39
N ASP A 421 1.99 -13.64 -15.78
CA ASP A 421 3.22 -14.36 -15.43
C ASP A 421 3.45 -15.45 -16.49
N PRO A 422 4.33 -15.21 -17.49
CA PRO A 422 4.62 -16.19 -18.53
C PRO A 422 5.48 -17.36 -18.03
N VAL A 423 6.14 -17.24 -16.87
CA VAL A 423 6.94 -18.32 -16.27
C VAL A 423 6.02 -19.36 -15.61
N ARG A 424 4.90 -18.91 -15.04
CA ARG A 424 3.95 -19.78 -14.30
C ARG A 424 2.64 -20.07 -15.03
N GLY A 425 2.42 -19.52 -16.23
CA GLY A 425 1.17 -19.71 -16.98
C GLY A 425 -0.04 -18.99 -16.36
N VAL A 426 0.21 -17.91 -15.61
CA VAL A 426 -0.80 -17.26 -14.76
C VAL A 426 -1.23 -15.91 -15.34
N LEU A 427 -2.51 -15.59 -15.19
CA LEU A 427 -3.05 -14.25 -15.40
C LEU A 427 -3.56 -13.68 -14.07
N TRP A 428 -3.36 -12.38 -13.89
CA TRP A 428 -4.03 -11.55 -12.90
C TRP A 428 -4.91 -10.52 -13.62
N ALA A 429 -6.04 -10.16 -13.01
CA ALA A 429 -6.94 -9.11 -13.49
C ALA A 429 -7.38 -8.22 -12.32
N THR A 430 -7.28 -6.90 -12.49
CA THR A 430 -7.66 -5.90 -11.47
C THR A 430 -8.95 -5.19 -11.83
N PHE A 431 -9.77 -4.93 -10.81
CA PHE A 431 -11.08 -4.29 -10.95
C PHE A 431 -11.27 -3.22 -9.88
N GLY A 432 -11.98 -2.14 -10.22
CA GLY A 432 -12.22 -1.00 -9.33
C GLY A 432 -13.68 -0.52 -9.31
N SER A 433 -13.86 0.80 -9.11
CA SER A 433 -15.13 1.50 -8.85
C SER A 433 -15.55 1.55 -7.37
N SER A 434 -16.13 0.48 -6.82
CA SER A 434 -16.68 0.45 -5.45
C SER A 434 -16.19 -0.76 -4.67
N SER A 435 -16.33 -0.77 -3.35
CA SER A 435 -15.90 -1.90 -2.49
C SER A 435 -16.48 -3.26 -2.91
N ALA A 436 -17.70 -3.29 -3.46
CA ALA A 436 -18.34 -4.49 -3.98
C ALA A 436 -17.82 -4.91 -5.37
N GLN A 437 -17.47 -3.93 -6.22
CA GLN A 437 -17.03 -4.15 -7.61
C GLN A 437 -15.51 -4.39 -7.72
N ALA A 438 -14.75 -3.86 -6.76
CA ALA A 438 -13.30 -3.94 -6.73
C ALA A 438 -12.81 -5.34 -6.32
N ALA A 439 -11.80 -5.82 -7.05
CA ALA A 439 -11.25 -7.16 -6.89
C ALA A 439 -9.85 -7.28 -7.51
N VAL A 440 -9.04 -8.16 -6.95
CA VAL A 440 -7.91 -8.78 -7.65
C VAL A 440 -8.28 -10.23 -7.90
N MET A 441 -8.34 -10.62 -9.18
CA MET A 441 -8.66 -11.97 -9.62
C MET A 441 -7.39 -12.64 -10.17
N ARG A 442 -7.27 -13.96 -10.02
CA ARG A 442 -6.15 -14.77 -10.53
C ARG A 442 -6.65 -16.00 -11.28
N SER A 443 -5.96 -16.37 -12.36
CA SER A 443 -6.21 -17.56 -13.17
C SER A 443 -4.91 -18.34 -13.41
N THR A 444 -5.00 -19.67 -13.41
CA THR A 444 -3.89 -20.61 -13.69
C THR A 444 -4.12 -21.44 -14.96
N ASP A 445 -5.16 -21.13 -15.74
CA ASP A 445 -5.64 -21.98 -16.85
C ASP A 445 -5.84 -21.22 -18.17
N GLY A 446 -5.12 -20.12 -18.34
CA GLY A 446 -5.25 -19.23 -19.51
C GLY A 446 -6.56 -18.43 -19.50
N GLY A 447 -7.01 -18.01 -18.31
CA GLY A 447 -8.15 -17.11 -18.13
C GLY A 447 -9.53 -17.77 -18.26
N ARG A 448 -9.62 -19.11 -18.21
CA ARG A 448 -10.89 -19.86 -18.32
C ARG A 448 -11.64 -19.89 -17.00
N THR A 449 -10.93 -20.05 -15.89
CA THR A 449 -11.45 -19.94 -14.52
C THR A 449 -10.64 -18.92 -13.70
N TRP A 450 -11.30 -18.32 -12.71
CA TRP A 450 -10.76 -17.20 -11.94
C TRP A 450 -11.12 -17.31 -10.46
N SER A 451 -10.11 -17.17 -9.59
CA SER A 451 -10.28 -17.09 -8.13
C SER A 451 -10.10 -15.65 -7.66
N LYS A 452 -10.91 -15.20 -6.70
CA LYS A 452 -10.74 -13.88 -6.07
C LYS A 452 -9.65 -13.97 -5.00
N VAL A 453 -8.60 -13.15 -5.14
CA VAL A 453 -7.46 -13.09 -4.22
C VAL A 453 -7.56 -11.89 -3.28
N MET A 454 -8.18 -10.79 -3.72
CA MET A 454 -8.45 -9.61 -2.90
C MET A 454 -9.79 -8.97 -3.30
N GLY A 455 -10.42 -8.23 -2.38
CA GLY A 455 -11.60 -7.40 -2.64
C GLY A 455 -11.67 -6.16 -1.76
N GLY A 456 -12.71 -5.33 -1.94
CA GLY A 456 -12.84 -4.06 -1.22
C GLY A 456 -12.02 -2.93 -1.86
N TYR A 457 -12.04 -1.74 -1.24
CA TYR A 457 -11.30 -0.58 -1.76
C TYR A 457 -9.79 -0.83 -1.89
N GLY A 458 -9.21 -1.68 -1.03
CA GLY A 458 -7.81 -2.08 -1.14
C GLY A 458 -7.42 -2.78 -2.46
N SER A 459 -8.39 -3.28 -3.24
CA SER A 459 -8.17 -3.86 -4.59
C SER A 459 -8.23 -2.84 -5.74
N ASN A 460 -8.59 -1.59 -5.48
CA ASN A 460 -8.77 -0.58 -6.52
C ASN A 460 -7.40 -0.11 -7.05
N ALA A 461 -6.94 -0.70 -8.15
CA ALA A 461 -5.59 -0.53 -8.68
C ALA A 461 -5.57 -0.56 -10.22
N MET A 462 -4.96 0.47 -10.82
CA MET A 462 -4.78 0.60 -12.27
C MET A 462 -3.44 0.08 -12.79
N ALA A 463 -2.50 -0.26 -11.91
CA ALA A 463 -1.15 -0.65 -12.27
C ALA A 463 -0.66 -1.88 -11.48
N GLY A 464 0.05 -2.78 -12.16
CA GLY A 464 0.57 -4.01 -11.58
C GLY A 464 1.69 -4.62 -12.43
N THR A 465 2.61 -5.34 -11.78
CA THR A 465 3.64 -6.18 -12.43
C THR A 465 3.89 -7.43 -11.59
N VAL A 466 4.38 -8.51 -12.20
CA VAL A 466 4.71 -9.75 -11.47
C VAL A 466 6.18 -9.70 -11.00
N LEU A 467 6.41 -10.13 -9.76
CA LEU A 467 7.74 -10.33 -9.19
C LEU A 467 8.30 -11.71 -9.53
N SER A 468 9.61 -11.91 -9.37
CA SER A 468 10.28 -13.19 -9.68
C SER A 468 9.69 -14.39 -8.93
N GLY A 469 9.15 -14.20 -7.72
CA GLY A 469 8.45 -15.23 -6.94
C GLY A 469 7.04 -15.60 -7.43
N GLY A 470 6.45 -14.81 -8.34
CA GLY A 470 5.10 -15.01 -8.88
C GLY A 470 4.00 -14.24 -8.15
N GLU A 471 4.37 -13.39 -7.19
CA GLU A 471 3.47 -12.42 -6.57
C GLU A 471 3.16 -11.27 -7.52
N LEU A 472 1.95 -10.71 -7.39
CA LEU A 472 1.59 -9.47 -8.06
C LEU A 472 2.02 -8.28 -7.18
N LEU A 473 3.00 -7.51 -7.66
CA LEU A 473 3.23 -6.16 -7.16
C LEU A 473 2.12 -5.26 -7.73
N LEU A 474 1.30 -4.68 -6.86
CA LEU A 474 0.06 -4.00 -7.17
C LEU A 474 0.10 -2.57 -6.61
N ALA A 475 -0.13 -1.56 -7.46
CA ALA A 475 -0.15 -0.18 -7.02
C ALA A 475 -1.58 0.37 -7.02
N GLN A 476 -2.08 0.77 -5.85
CA GLN A 476 -3.44 1.25 -5.66
C GLN A 476 -3.67 2.62 -6.31
N SER A 477 -4.87 2.81 -6.83
CA SER A 477 -5.39 4.04 -7.42
C SER A 477 -6.56 4.60 -6.60
N THR A 478 -6.52 4.43 -5.28
CA THR A 478 -7.54 4.92 -4.34
C THR A 478 -7.41 6.44 -4.14
N LEU A 479 -8.56 7.10 -4.01
CA LEU A 479 -8.68 8.57 -3.88
C LEU A 479 -9.30 9.01 -2.55
N TYR A 480 -9.90 8.08 -1.80
CA TYR A 480 -10.71 8.38 -0.61
C TYR A 480 -10.30 7.51 0.57
N GLU A 481 -10.16 8.13 1.73
CA GLU A 481 -9.93 7.49 3.03
C GLU A 481 -11.11 6.59 3.45
N PRO A 482 -10.92 5.62 4.37
CA PRO A 482 -9.71 5.30 5.16
C PRO A 482 -8.70 4.38 4.46
N GLU A 483 -8.82 4.15 3.15
CA GLU A 483 -7.88 3.32 2.38
C GLU A 483 -6.89 4.20 1.61
N HIS A 484 -6.03 4.92 2.33
CA HIS A 484 -4.89 5.63 1.75
C HIS A 484 -4.10 4.73 0.77
N PRO A 485 -3.79 5.19 -0.46
CA PRO A 485 -3.20 4.35 -1.50
C PRO A 485 -1.81 3.82 -1.10
N LYS A 486 -1.56 2.55 -1.43
CA LYS A 486 -0.31 1.82 -1.16
C LYS A 486 0.20 1.08 -2.41
N LEU A 487 1.49 0.79 -2.38
CA LEU A 487 2.10 -0.29 -3.14
C LEU A 487 2.05 -1.58 -2.30
N LEU A 488 1.47 -2.64 -2.87
CA LEU A 488 1.21 -3.92 -2.21
C LEU A 488 1.91 -5.08 -2.93
N ARG A 489 2.36 -6.09 -2.20
CA ARG A 489 2.75 -7.41 -2.73
C ARG A 489 1.65 -8.41 -2.41
N VAL A 490 0.99 -8.92 -3.45
CA VAL A 490 -0.18 -9.80 -3.36
C VAL A 490 0.21 -11.23 -3.74
N TYR A 491 0.10 -12.15 -2.80
CA TYR A 491 0.48 -13.54 -2.97
C TYR A 491 -0.70 -14.38 -3.48
N ALA A 492 -0.41 -15.51 -4.12
CA ALA A 492 -1.45 -16.45 -4.58
C ALA A 492 -2.29 -17.04 -3.42
N SER A 493 -1.79 -16.98 -2.19
CA SER A 493 -2.46 -17.39 -0.95
C SER A 493 -3.40 -16.34 -0.34
N ALA A 494 -3.66 -15.23 -1.04
CA ALA A 494 -4.38 -14.06 -0.53
C ALA A 494 -3.73 -13.33 0.65
N ARG A 495 -2.48 -13.68 1.02
CA ARG A 495 -1.61 -12.80 1.81
C ARG A 495 -1.35 -11.51 1.03
N VAL A 496 -1.28 -10.40 1.74
CA VAL A 496 -0.98 -9.06 1.22
C VAL A 496 0.04 -8.40 2.15
N ASP A 497 1.19 -7.99 1.61
CA ASP A 497 2.15 -7.15 2.32
C ASP A 497 2.07 -5.72 1.77
N ALA A 498 2.03 -4.71 2.63
CA ALA A 498 2.16 -3.31 2.22
C ALA A 498 3.64 -2.90 2.22
N LEU A 499 4.13 -2.37 1.10
CA LEU A 499 5.55 -2.03 0.92
C LEU A 499 5.82 -0.52 1.05
N LEU A 500 4.89 0.30 0.58
CA LEU A 500 4.99 1.76 0.62
C LEU A 500 3.60 2.39 0.63
N THR A 501 3.35 3.33 1.55
CA THR A 501 2.21 4.25 1.45
C THR A 501 2.54 5.30 0.41
N LEU A 502 1.67 5.46 -0.60
CA LEU A 502 1.87 6.36 -1.73
C LEU A 502 1.23 7.73 -1.43
N PRO A 503 1.86 8.85 -1.81
CA PRO A 503 1.29 10.19 -1.61
C PRO A 503 0.14 10.51 -2.60
N GLY A 504 -0.48 9.50 -3.20
CA GLY A 504 -1.44 9.63 -4.29
C GLY A 504 -1.70 8.34 -5.07
N PRO A 505 -2.70 8.35 -5.96
CA PRO A 505 -3.06 7.21 -6.80
C PRO A 505 -1.95 6.86 -7.80
N ALA A 506 -1.67 5.57 -7.95
CA ALA A 506 -0.80 5.04 -8.99
C ALA A 506 -1.54 4.75 -10.30
N TYR A 507 -0.88 5.01 -11.43
CA TYR A 507 -1.44 4.79 -12.77
C TYR A 507 -0.52 3.99 -13.71
N SER A 508 0.76 3.82 -13.37
CA SER A 508 1.70 2.97 -14.13
C SER A 508 2.72 2.28 -13.23
N LEU A 509 3.08 1.05 -13.56
CA LEU A 509 4.09 0.24 -12.86
C LEU A 509 4.74 -0.70 -13.87
N LYS A 510 6.06 -0.67 -14.00
CA LYS A 510 6.83 -1.48 -14.97
C LYS A 510 8.16 -1.95 -14.37
N GLY A 511 8.72 -3.02 -14.94
CA GLY A 511 10.11 -3.39 -14.69
C GLY A 511 11.08 -2.38 -15.33
N LEU A 512 12.26 -2.21 -14.73
CA LEU A 512 13.35 -1.38 -15.24
C LEU A 512 14.30 -2.20 -16.13
N PRO A 513 14.84 -1.62 -17.23
CA PRO A 513 15.85 -2.28 -18.06
C PRO A 513 17.12 -2.55 -17.26
N GLY A 514 17.53 -3.82 -17.13
CA GLY A 514 18.62 -4.23 -16.25
C GLY A 514 18.21 -4.47 -14.78
N GLY A 515 16.92 -4.70 -14.50
CA GLY A 515 16.43 -5.11 -13.17
C GLY A 515 15.91 -3.96 -12.30
N GLY A 516 15.06 -4.30 -11.34
CA GLY A 516 14.28 -3.33 -10.55
C GLY A 516 12.95 -2.95 -11.20
N GLN A 517 12.26 -1.97 -10.63
CA GLN A 517 10.93 -1.51 -11.03
C GLN A 517 10.78 0.02 -10.91
N VAL A 518 9.82 0.57 -11.64
CA VAL A 518 9.47 2.00 -11.65
C VAL A 518 7.95 2.18 -11.62
N LEU A 519 7.49 3.13 -10.81
CA LEU A 519 6.10 3.39 -10.43
C LEU A 519 5.75 4.86 -10.69
N GLY A 520 4.69 5.13 -11.45
CA GLY A 520 4.13 6.47 -11.67
C GLY A 520 2.89 6.73 -10.83
N THR A 521 2.88 7.85 -10.10
CA THR A 521 1.73 8.34 -9.33
C THR A 521 1.26 9.70 -9.81
N GLY A 522 -0.04 9.97 -9.68
CA GLY A 522 -0.64 11.25 -10.03
C GLY A 522 -0.97 12.14 -8.83
N ARG A 523 -1.39 13.37 -9.14
CA ARG A 523 -2.19 14.22 -8.25
C ARG A 523 -3.58 14.37 -8.85
N ALA A 524 -4.55 13.70 -8.24
CA ALA A 524 -5.96 13.82 -8.64
C ALA A 524 -6.51 15.19 -8.21
N SER A 525 -7.50 15.69 -8.94
CA SER A 525 -8.26 16.91 -8.58
C SER A 525 -9.49 16.64 -7.70
N VAL A 526 -9.71 15.37 -7.32
CA VAL A 526 -10.73 14.93 -6.36
C VAL A 526 -10.15 13.84 -5.46
N GLY A 527 -10.68 13.74 -4.24
CA GLY A 527 -10.16 12.85 -3.19
C GLY A 527 -9.72 13.63 -1.95
N ASP A 528 -9.47 12.91 -0.86
CA ASP A 528 -8.99 13.44 0.43
C ASP A 528 -7.61 12.88 0.83
N VAL A 529 -7.16 11.78 0.20
CA VAL A 529 -5.84 11.15 0.43
C VAL A 529 -4.64 12.00 0.00
N GLN A 530 -4.85 13.16 -0.65
CA GLN A 530 -3.78 14.08 -1.09
C GLN A 530 -4.04 15.49 -0.57
N SER A 531 -3.14 16.01 0.27
CA SER A 531 -3.21 17.40 0.77
C SER A 531 -3.20 18.43 -0.37
N ASP A 532 -3.92 19.54 -0.22
CA ASP A 532 -3.92 20.64 -1.21
C ASP A 532 -2.57 21.36 -1.34
N ALA A 533 -1.70 21.22 -0.35
CA ALA A 533 -0.30 21.64 -0.44
C ALA A 533 0.55 20.69 -1.30
N ASP A 534 0.12 19.45 -1.52
CA ASP A 534 0.76 18.55 -2.50
C ASP A 534 0.20 18.80 -3.90
N VAL A 535 1.09 19.20 -4.79
CA VAL A 535 0.81 19.58 -6.17
C VAL A 535 1.55 18.70 -7.17
N TYR A 536 2.10 17.54 -6.75
CA TYR A 536 3.07 16.78 -7.52
C TYR A 536 2.63 15.39 -7.99
N ALA A 537 2.76 15.15 -9.30
CA ALA A 537 2.89 13.79 -9.84
C ALA A 537 4.34 13.30 -9.66
N ARG A 538 4.55 11.99 -9.50
CA ARG A 538 5.86 11.43 -9.08
C ARG A 538 6.22 10.14 -9.79
N LEU A 539 7.52 9.88 -9.86
CA LEU A 539 8.12 8.61 -10.24
C LEU A 539 8.92 8.06 -9.06
N PHE A 540 8.58 6.85 -8.63
CA PHE A 540 9.34 6.08 -7.64
C PHE A 540 10.09 4.94 -8.33
N THR A 541 11.29 4.62 -7.85
CA THR A 541 12.11 3.50 -8.32
C THR A 541 12.48 2.56 -7.18
N SER A 542 12.75 1.30 -7.54
CA SER A 542 13.28 0.27 -6.67
C SER A 542 14.22 -0.64 -7.46
N ALA A 543 15.28 -1.15 -6.82
CA ALA A 543 16.22 -2.10 -7.43
C ALA A 543 15.88 -3.55 -7.05
N ASP A 544 15.34 -3.75 -5.85
CA ASP A 544 15.05 -5.01 -5.18
C ASP A 544 13.54 -5.40 -5.20
N GLY A 545 12.66 -4.44 -5.52
CA GLY A 545 11.21 -4.56 -5.43
C GLY A 545 10.63 -4.26 -4.05
N THR A 546 11.48 -4.09 -3.03
CA THR A 546 11.10 -3.88 -1.63
C THR A 546 11.47 -2.50 -1.09
N THR A 547 12.60 -1.94 -1.51
CA THR A 547 13.08 -0.61 -1.12
C THR A 547 12.72 0.40 -2.22
N TRP A 548 11.84 1.35 -1.90
CA TRP A 548 11.31 2.33 -2.86
C TRP A 548 11.71 3.77 -2.51
N ARG A 549 12.05 4.57 -3.52
CA ARG A 549 12.49 5.98 -3.36
C ARG A 549 11.85 6.88 -4.42
N GLU A 550 11.50 8.13 -4.08
CA GLU A 550 11.12 9.15 -5.06
C GLU A 550 12.37 9.47 -5.91
N ALA A 551 12.33 9.16 -7.21
CA ALA A 551 13.43 9.39 -8.14
C ALA A 551 13.27 10.70 -8.91
N ARG A 552 12.02 11.16 -9.09
CA ARG A 552 11.66 12.38 -9.82
C ARG A 552 10.22 12.79 -9.48
N ARG A 553 9.95 14.10 -9.46
CA ARG A 553 8.60 14.66 -9.35
C ARG A 553 8.36 15.79 -10.34
N TYR A 554 7.09 16.05 -10.62
CA TYR A 554 6.61 17.05 -11.57
C TYR A 554 5.44 17.83 -10.95
N GLU A 555 5.49 19.15 -10.99
CA GLU A 555 4.40 19.99 -10.51
C GLU A 555 3.24 20.00 -11.51
N ARG A 556 1.99 20.00 -11.02
CA ARG A 556 0.79 20.15 -11.85
C ARG A 556 0.71 21.53 -12.50
N ASP A 557 0.22 21.58 -13.74
CA ASP A 557 0.06 22.83 -14.50
C ASP A 557 -1.23 23.57 -14.07
N SER A 558 -2.36 22.87 -14.15
CA SER A 558 -3.68 23.24 -13.63
C SER A 558 -3.97 22.59 -12.27
N SER A 559 -4.72 23.29 -11.42
CA SER A 559 -5.23 22.74 -10.15
C SER A 559 -6.51 21.92 -10.29
N THR A 560 -7.28 22.09 -11.37
CA THR A 560 -8.60 21.44 -11.58
C THR A 560 -8.53 20.07 -12.22
N ASP A 561 -7.37 19.68 -12.76
CA ASP A 561 -7.22 18.52 -13.62
C ASP A 561 -6.29 17.46 -13.02
N LEU A 562 -6.53 16.19 -13.36
CA LEU A 562 -5.70 15.06 -12.93
C LEU A 562 -4.29 15.16 -13.55
N ALA A 563 -3.28 15.40 -12.71
CA ALA A 563 -1.87 15.42 -13.10
C ALA A 563 -1.26 14.02 -13.01
N ARG A 564 -0.53 13.58 -14.04
CA ARG A 564 0.14 12.27 -14.10
C ARG A 564 1.50 12.30 -14.79
N ALA A 565 2.45 11.58 -14.20
CA ALA A 565 3.72 11.21 -14.79
C ALA A 565 3.75 9.68 -14.87
N ASP A 566 3.50 9.12 -16.05
CA ASP A 566 3.27 7.68 -16.21
C ASP A 566 4.30 7.01 -17.13
N VAL A 567 4.92 5.93 -16.67
CA VAL A 567 5.90 5.19 -17.48
C VAL A 567 5.15 4.38 -18.55
N TRP A 568 5.24 4.83 -19.79
CA TRP A 568 4.48 4.31 -20.92
C TRP A 568 5.21 3.16 -21.63
N GLY A 569 6.53 3.27 -21.77
CA GLY A 569 7.37 2.26 -22.41
C GLY A 569 8.87 2.48 -22.20
N VAL A 570 9.67 1.76 -22.98
CA VAL A 570 11.14 1.76 -22.94
C VAL A 570 11.66 1.84 -24.38
N LEU A 571 12.68 2.66 -24.63
CA LEU A 571 13.37 2.75 -25.92
C LEU A 571 14.44 1.65 -26.05
N ALA A 572 14.89 1.38 -27.28
CA ALA A 572 15.99 0.43 -27.53
C ALA A 572 17.32 0.80 -26.81
N SER A 573 17.48 2.05 -26.36
CA SER A 573 18.61 2.49 -25.51
C SER A 573 18.49 2.12 -24.03
N GLY A 574 17.37 1.56 -23.59
CA GLY A 574 17.05 1.38 -22.17
C GLY A 574 16.54 2.65 -21.46
N ASP A 575 16.45 3.78 -22.16
CA ASP A 575 15.81 4.99 -21.63
C ASP A 575 14.28 4.81 -21.56
N LEU A 576 13.65 5.28 -20.49
CA LEU A 576 12.19 5.20 -20.28
C LEU A 576 11.46 6.30 -21.06
N VAL A 577 10.26 6.00 -21.56
CA VAL A 577 9.32 7.00 -22.06
C VAL A 577 8.23 7.23 -21.02
N VAL A 578 8.21 8.43 -20.43
CA VAL A 578 7.21 8.83 -19.42
C VAL A 578 6.23 9.83 -20.02
N ARG A 579 4.96 9.46 -20.12
CA ARG A 579 3.87 10.34 -20.56
C ARG A 579 3.58 11.39 -19.49
N ALA A 580 3.37 12.61 -19.94
CA ALA A 580 2.95 13.75 -19.12
C ALA A 580 1.50 14.12 -19.42
N GLU A 581 0.73 14.36 -18.36
CA GLU A 581 -0.62 14.92 -18.44
C GLU A 581 -0.83 15.91 -17.29
N ASN A 582 -1.26 17.14 -17.62
CA ASN A 582 -1.38 18.26 -16.68
C ASN A 582 -0.09 18.54 -15.85
N LEU A 583 1.09 18.51 -16.48
CA LEU A 583 2.39 18.80 -15.84
C LEU A 583 3.03 20.09 -16.39
N LYS A 584 3.64 20.90 -15.51
CA LYS A 584 4.37 22.11 -15.92
C LYS A 584 5.57 21.80 -16.82
N GLY A 585 5.84 22.67 -17.79
CA GLY A 585 6.96 22.56 -18.72
C GLY A 585 6.73 21.59 -19.89
N PHE A 586 5.49 21.13 -20.08
CA PHE A 586 5.06 20.33 -21.23
C PHE A 586 4.23 21.18 -22.23
N GLY A 587 3.63 20.54 -23.23
CA GLY A 587 2.79 21.17 -24.26
C GLY A 587 1.40 21.58 -23.75
N ALA A 588 0.50 21.87 -24.68
CA ALA A 588 -0.86 22.36 -24.38
C ALA A 588 -1.60 21.48 -23.35
N GLY A 589 -2.06 22.09 -22.25
CA GLY A 589 -2.70 21.39 -21.13
C GLY A 589 -1.73 20.53 -20.29
N GLY A 590 -0.45 20.90 -20.26
CA GLY A 590 0.61 20.16 -19.58
C GLY A 590 0.86 18.75 -20.14
N LYS A 591 0.69 18.56 -21.45
CA LYS A 591 0.74 17.24 -22.12
C LYS A 591 1.99 17.04 -22.97
N GLY A 592 2.46 15.80 -23.04
CA GLY A 592 3.63 15.41 -23.83
C GLY A 592 4.26 14.12 -23.32
N PHE A 593 5.57 13.98 -23.48
CA PHE A 593 6.34 12.94 -22.80
C PHE A 593 7.79 13.37 -22.54
N GLN A 594 8.43 12.75 -21.55
CA GLN A 594 9.84 12.93 -21.24
C GLN A 594 10.57 11.59 -21.35
N VAL A 595 11.74 11.61 -21.98
CA VAL A 595 12.67 10.48 -22.05
C VAL A 595 13.62 10.56 -20.86
N LEU A 596 13.67 9.50 -20.05
CA LEU A 596 14.46 9.44 -18.83
C LEU A 596 15.49 8.31 -18.89
N ARG A 597 16.77 8.66 -18.73
CA ARG A 597 17.85 7.69 -18.58
C ARG A 597 17.83 7.08 -17.19
N VAL A 598 17.88 5.75 -17.14
CA VAL A 598 18.07 4.98 -15.91
C VAL A 598 19.56 4.96 -15.59
N LYS A 599 19.95 5.55 -14.45
CA LYS A 599 21.28 5.40 -13.86
C LYS A 599 21.21 4.51 -12.62
N ARG A 600 22.29 3.81 -12.32
CA ARG A 600 22.51 2.93 -11.17
C ARG A 600 23.82 3.30 -10.50
#